data_AF-I0X7G4-F1
#
_entry.id   AF-I0X7G4-F1
#
_cell.length_a   1.000
_cell.length_b   1.000
_cell.length_c   1.000
_cell.angle_alpha   90.00
_cell.angle_beta   90.00
_cell.angle_gamma   90.00
#
_symmetry.space_group_name_H-M   'P 1'
#
loop_
_entity.id
_entity.type
_entity.pdbx_description
1 polymer ?
#
loop_
_entity_poly.entity_id
_entity_poly.type
_entity_poly.pdbx_seq_one_letter_code
_entity_poly.pdbx_strand_id
1 'polypeptide(L)'
;MLFAFVLYAGTNGKVISESKNKKENLLVREHLQTVEIGENIEDFQREIHSGINENDIIGNLKKNDLIEVYEIWYITSKGGKNTDIWLKINFKNTIGFIHYVDGKTAKKNTLSIDPYRDGTWELLETFDDGWTARKVNQTLAVYGEEDEVELRDRPGTKNSKVIALIPRSQRKGHDQVNLEVDAVTEETEKKKGGDRWVRVFWEGKTGWVYAGPLQAERGGPKIWTPENILEWNLGW
;
A
#
# COMPACT_ATOMS: atom_id res chain seq x y z
N MET A 1 -28.79 24.36 4.85
CA MET A 1 -27.47 24.26 5.49
C MET A 1 -26.90 22.90 5.10
N LEU A 2 -26.08 22.86 4.05
CA LEU A 2 -25.44 21.64 3.57
C LEU A 2 -24.34 21.28 4.56
N PHE A 3 -24.39 20.09 5.16
CA PHE A 3 -23.24 19.53 5.84
C PHE A 3 -22.19 19.19 4.79
N ALA A 4 -21.02 19.80 4.92
CA ALA A 4 -19.84 19.49 4.14
C ALA A 4 -19.46 18.03 4.39
N PHE A 5 -19.49 17.22 3.33
CA PHE A 5 -18.68 16.00 3.31
C PHE A 5 -17.23 16.45 3.28
N VAL A 6 -16.57 16.42 4.44
CA VAL A 6 -15.12 16.34 4.48
C VAL A 6 -14.79 14.98 3.89
N LEU A 7 -14.37 14.96 2.63
CA LEU A 7 -13.59 13.86 2.07
C LEU A 7 -12.34 13.78 2.94
N TYR A 8 -12.36 12.92 3.94
CA TYR A 8 -11.14 12.54 4.64
C TYR A 8 -10.25 11.91 3.57
N ALA A 9 -9.15 12.59 3.23
CA ALA A 9 -7.97 11.89 2.75
C ALA A 9 -7.73 10.72 3.72
N GLY A 10 -7.52 9.52 3.18
CA GLY A 10 -7.41 8.29 3.95
C GLY A 10 -6.43 8.51 5.10
N THR A 11 -6.92 8.39 6.33
CA THR A 11 -6.10 8.63 7.52
C THR A 11 -5.13 7.47 7.78
N ASN A 12 -5.26 6.40 7.00
CA ASN A 12 -4.35 5.27 6.93
C ASN A 12 -2.89 5.75 6.81
N GLY A 13 -2.08 5.30 7.76
CA GLY A 13 -0.66 5.62 7.87
C GLY A 13 -0.37 6.76 8.84
N LYS A 14 -1.39 7.47 9.35
CA LYS A 14 -1.19 8.50 10.38
C LYS A 14 -0.61 7.89 11.65
N VAL A 15 0.44 8.52 12.19
CA VAL A 15 1.01 8.12 13.49
C VAL A 15 0.04 8.51 14.60
N ILE A 16 -0.39 7.51 15.38
CA ILE A 16 -1.24 7.67 16.57
C ILE A 16 -0.37 7.86 17.81
N SER A 17 0.67 7.04 17.96
CA SER A 17 1.58 7.12 19.09
C SER A 17 2.96 6.61 18.73
N GLU A 18 3.97 7.13 19.43
CA GLU A 18 5.34 6.67 19.37
C GLU A 18 5.90 6.63 20.79
N SER A 19 6.51 5.53 21.18
CA SER A 19 7.20 5.41 22.46
C SER A 19 8.55 4.73 22.29
N LYS A 20 9.51 5.15 23.11
CA LYS A 20 10.89 4.66 23.07
C LYS A 20 11.31 4.28 24.48
N ASN A 21 11.77 3.04 24.65
CA ASN A 21 12.32 2.59 25.91
C ASN A 21 13.76 2.08 25.72
N LYS A 22 14.40 1.58 26.78
CA LYS A 22 15.81 1.16 26.72
C LYS A 22 16.05 -0.05 25.81
N LYS A 23 15.01 -0.83 25.49
CA LYS A 23 15.07 -2.09 24.74
C LYS A 23 14.47 -1.98 23.34
N GLU A 24 13.37 -1.24 23.19
CA GLU A 24 12.50 -1.27 22.02
C GLU A 24 11.91 0.12 21.71
N ASN A 25 11.55 0.32 20.44
CA ASN A 25 10.69 1.41 19.99
C ASN A 25 9.36 0.82 19.57
N LEU A 26 8.26 1.42 20.03
CA LEU A 26 6.90 1.11 19.59
C LEU A 26 6.35 2.27 18.79
N LEU A 27 5.94 2.01 17.55
CA LEU A 27 5.24 2.96 16.69
C LEU A 27 3.86 2.41 16.36
N VAL A 28 2.82 3.21 16.55
CA VAL A 28 1.44 2.83 16.23
C VAL A 28 0.91 3.76 15.14
N ARG A 29 0.42 3.17 14.05
CA ARG A 29 -0.24 3.88 12.95
C ARG A 29 -1.71 3.48 12.85
N GLU A 30 -2.53 4.44 12.47
CA GLU A 30 -3.92 4.19 12.10
C GLU A 30 -3.97 3.42 10.78
N HIS A 31 -4.85 2.43 10.71
CA HIS A 31 -5.17 1.72 9.48
C HIS A 31 -6.57 1.14 9.59
N LEU A 32 -7.52 1.70 8.87
CA LEU A 32 -8.92 1.28 8.84
C LEU A 32 -9.19 0.48 7.58
N GLN A 33 -9.44 -0.82 7.72
CA GLN A 33 -9.76 -1.71 6.60
C GLN A 33 -10.54 -2.93 7.08
N THR A 34 -11.52 -3.38 6.29
CA THR A 34 -12.12 -4.72 6.46
C THR A 34 -11.41 -5.69 5.54
N VAL A 35 -10.93 -6.82 6.08
CA VAL A 35 -10.22 -7.85 5.34
C VAL A 35 -10.93 -9.19 5.53
N GLU A 36 -11.18 -9.90 4.43
CA GLU A 36 -11.60 -11.30 4.45
C GLU A 36 -10.36 -12.19 4.53
N ILE A 37 -10.32 -13.14 5.45
CA ILE A 37 -9.16 -14.03 5.65
C ILE A 37 -9.13 -15.12 4.59
N GLY A 38 -8.00 -15.27 3.92
CA GLY A 38 -7.76 -16.15 2.78
C GLY A 38 -6.87 -17.35 3.08
N GLU A 39 -6.13 -17.75 2.05
CA GLU A 39 -5.26 -18.94 2.07
C GLU A 39 -3.78 -18.60 2.26
N ASN A 40 -3.34 -17.39 1.89
CA ASN A 40 -1.95 -16.92 2.00
C ASN A 40 -1.50 -16.62 3.43
N ILE A 41 -2.43 -16.57 4.38
CA ILE A 41 -2.13 -16.32 5.79
C ILE A 41 -1.39 -17.51 6.43
N GLU A 42 -0.29 -17.22 7.13
CA GLU A 42 0.48 -18.22 7.88
C GLU A 42 -0.25 -18.67 9.15
N ASP A 43 0.06 -19.86 9.66
CA ASP A 43 -0.65 -20.43 10.82
C ASP A 43 -0.60 -19.52 12.05
N PHE A 44 0.54 -18.88 12.33
CA PHE A 44 0.67 -17.95 13.46
C PHE A 44 -0.17 -16.68 13.28
N GLN A 45 -0.40 -16.25 12.04
CA GLN A 45 -1.24 -15.09 11.74
C GLN A 45 -2.74 -15.41 11.92
N ARG A 46 -3.12 -16.68 12.09
CA ARG A 46 -4.50 -17.08 12.39
C ARG A 46 -4.84 -16.92 13.87
N GLU A 47 -3.86 -16.80 14.74
CA GLU A 47 -4.07 -16.68 16.17
C GLU A 47 -4.47 -15.25 16.55
N ILE A 48 -5.52 -15.12 17.36
CA ILE A 48 -5.94 -13.83 17.93
C ILE A 48 -5.43 -13.80 19.36
N HIS A 49 -4.66 -12.77 19.69
CA HIS A 49 -4.07 -12.57 21.01
C HIS A 49 -4.77 -11.43 21.75
N SER A 50 -4.82 -11.51 23.09
CA SER A 50 -5.40 -10.42 23.91
C SER A 50 -4.53 -9.16 23.98
N GLY A 51 -3.26 -9.27 23.58
CA GLY A 51 -2.29 -8.19 23.51
C GLY A 51 -1.16 -8.55 22.55
N ILE A 52 -0.11 -7.73 22.51
CA ILE A 52 1.13 -7.98 21.75
C ILE A 52 2.02 -9.03 22.44
N ASN A 53 1.45 -10.20 22.74
CA ASN A 53 2.10 -11.34 23.39
C ASN A 53 1.59 -12.65 22.78
N GLU A 54 2.49 -13.41 22.17
CA GLU A 54 2.16 -14.67 21.47
C GLU A 54 1.53 -15.73 22.39
N ASN A 55 1.79 -15.68 23.69
CA ASN A 55 1.28 -16.69 24.63
C ASN A 55 -0.20 -16.50 25.01
N ASP A 56 -0.79 -15.34 24.73
CA ASP A 56 -2.12 -14.97 25.23
C ASP A 56 -3.21 -15.14 24.15
N ILE A 57 -3.29 -16.34 23.57
CA ILE A 57 -4.26 -16.68 22.52
C ILE A 57 -5.69 -16.70 23.09
N ILE A 58 -6.58 -15.91 22.48
CA ILE A 58 -8.01 -15.78 22.83
C ILE A 58 -8.96 -16.23 21.72
N GLY A 59 -8.44 -16.53 20.53
CA GLY A 59 -9.25 -16.95 19.40
C GLY A 59 -8.41 -17.39 18.21
N ASN A 60 -9.09 -17.90 17.18
CA ASN A 60 -8.47 -18.30 15.92
C ASN A 60 -9.35 -17.88 14.75
N LEU A 61 -8.71 -17.41 13.68
CA LEU A 61 -9.30 -17.04 12.40
C LEU A 61 -9.34 -18.24 11.46
N LYS A 62 -10.43 -18.35 10.72
CA LYS A 62 -10.64 -19.33 9.66
C LYS A 62 -10.74 -18.63 8.32
N LYS A 63 -10.58 -19.41 7.25
CA LYS A 63 -10.85 -18.94 5.90
C LYS A 63 -12.27 -18.34 5.82
N ASN A 64 -12.40 -17.22 5.10
CA ASN A 64 -13.59 -16.39 4.93
C ASN A 64 -14.10 -15.68 6.20
N ASP A 65 -13.35 -15.69 7.31
CA ASP A 65 -13.67 -14.80 8.43
C ASP A 65 -13.40 -13.35 8.00
N LEU A 66 -14.27 -12.43 8.38
CA LEU A 66 -14.10 -10.99 8.17
C LEU A 66 -13.54 -10.35 9.44
N ILE A 67 -12.44 -9.62 9.30
CA ILE A 67 -11.83 -8.82 10.37
C ILE A 67 -11.85 -7.35 10.01
N GLU A 68 -11.94 -6.49 11.02
CA GLU A 68 -11.68 -5.06 10.87
C GLU A 68 -10.33 -4.75 11.49
N VAL A 69 -9.39 -4.25 10.68
CA VAL A 69 -8.10 -3.74 11.15
C VAL A 69 -8.28 -2.26 11.52
N TYR A 70 -7.71 -1.84 12.64
CA TYR A 70 -7.74 -0.43 13.07
C TYR A 70 -6.37 0.21 13.22
N GLU A 71 -5.39 -0.57 13.66
CA GLU A 71 -4.06 -0.06 14.00
C GLU A 71 -2.99 -1.07 13.58
N ILE A 72 -1.86 -0.55 13.11
CA ILE A 72 -0.66 -1.33 12.87
C ILE A 72 0.41 -0.91 13.88
N TRP A 73 0.90 -1.88 14.63
CA TRP A 73 1.84 -1.72 15.73
C TRP A 73 3.19 -2.28 15.31
N TYR A 74 4.21 -1.42 15.32
CA TYR A 74 5.57 -1.74 14.95
C TYR A 74 6.45 -1.78 16.20
N ILE A 75 7.04 -2.93 16.49
CA ILE A 75 7.96 -3.12 17.62
C ILE A 75 9.36 -3.32 17.07
N THR A 76 10.19 -2.27 17.12
CA THR A 76 11.55 -2.32 16.61
C THR A 76 12.55 -2.45 17.76
N SER A 77 13.36 -3.50 17.72
CA SER A 77 14.46 -3.70 18.66
C SER A 77 15.50 -2.56 18.59
N LYS A 78 16.10 -2.20 19.72
CA LYS A 78 17.16 -1.19 19.77
C LYS A 78 18.37 -1.66 18.96
N GLY A 79 18.63 -0.95 17.85
CA GLY A 79 19.61 -1.35 16.82
C GLY A 79 18.98 -1.59 15.45
N GLY A 80 17.65 -1.57 15.34
CA GLY A 80 16.91 -1.55 14.07
C GLY A 80 16.94 -2.87 13.28
N LYS A 81 17.40 -3.96 13.89
CA LYS A 81 17.65 -5.22 13.18
C LYS A 81 16.39 -6.05 12.97
N ASN A 82 15.48 -6.03 13.95
CA ASN A 82 14.24 -6.80 13.94
C ASN A 82 13.08 -5.85 14.23
N THR A 83 12.05 -5.92 13.39
CA THR A 83 10.78 -5.22 13.56
C THR A 83 9.66 -6.24 13.52
N ASP A 84 8.94 -6.38 14.62
CA ASP A 84 7.71 -7.17 14.68
C ASP A 84 6.53 -6.27 14.31
N ILE A 85 5.58 -6.79 13.55
CA ILE A 85 4.36 -6.07 13.15
C ILE A 85 3.15 -6.80 13.70
N TRP A 86 2.31 -6.06 14.41
CA TRP A 86 1.06 -6.55 14.98
C TRP A 86 -0.11 -5.75 14.43
N LEU A 87 -1.22 -6.42 14.12
CA LEU A 87 -2.46 -5.79 13.67
C LEU A 87 -3.46 -5.81 14.80
N LYS A 88 -3.94 -4.65 15.23
CA LYS A 88 -5.08 -4.57 16.14
C LYS A 88 -6.36 -4.72 15.35
N ILE A 89 -7.17 -5.69 15.73
CA ILE A 89 -8.38 -6.07 15.00
C ILE A 89 -9.63 -6.10 15.88
N ASN A 90 -10.79 -5.97 15.24
CA ASN A 90 -12.07 -6.45 15.75
C ASN A 90 -12.51 -7.68 14.97
N PHE A 91 -12.84 -8.74 15.71
CA PHE A 91 -13.43 -9.94 15.17
C PHE A 91 -14.60 -10.38 16.04
N LYS A 92 -15.81 -10.41 15.48
CA LYS A 92 -17.04 -10.84 16.19
C LYS A 92 -17.21 -10.12 17.53
N ASN A 93 -16.99 -8.79 17.56
CA ASN A 93 -17.04 -7.91 18.73
C ASN A 93 -15.95 -8.15 19.78
N THR A 94 -14.89 -8.87 19.42
CA THR A 94 -13.71 -9.07 20.28
C THR A 94 -12.55 -8.26 19.71
N ILE A 95 -12.00 -7.36 20.52
CA ILE A 95 -10.76 -6.67 20.19
C ILE A 95 -9.57 -7.56 20.56
N GLY A 96 -8.68 -7.76 19.61
CA GLY A 96 -7.46 -8.53 19.81
C GLY A 96 -6.37 -8.10 18.85
N PHE A 97 -5.29 -8.87 18.83
CA PHE A 97 -4.14 -8.63 17.99
C PHE A 97 -3.79 -9.87 17.18
N ILE A 98 -3.35 -9.67 15.94
CA ILE A 98 -2.71 -10.70 15.11
C ILE A 98 -1.23 -10.38 15.03
N HIS A 99 -0.36 -11.37 15.26
CA HIS A 99 1.05 -11.23 14.92
C HIS A 99 1.19 -11.35 13.40
N TYR A 100 1.57 -10.27 12.72
CA TYR A 100 1.53 -10.19 11.26
C TYR A 100 2.91 -10.42 10.62
N VAL A 101 3.97 -9.87 11.20
CA VAL A 101 5.34 -10.13 10.75
C VAL A 101 6.22 -10.39 11.95
N ASP A 102 6.84 -11.57 12.00
CA ASP A 102 7.89 -11.89 12.97
C ASP A 102 9.23 -11.35 12.48
N GLY A 103 9.76 -10.34 13.18
CA GLY A 103 11.01 -9.67 12.87
C GLY A 103 12.25 -10.54 13.04
N LYS A 104 12.16 -11.72 13.67
CA LYS A 104 13.28 -12.69 13.79
C LYS A 104 13.40 -13.61 12.58
N THR A 105 12.27 -13.90 11.91
CA THR A 105 12.19 -14.84 10.78
C THR A 105 11.89 -14.15 9.45
N ALA A 106 11.51 -12.87 9.47
CA ALA A 106 11.27 -12.06 8.29
C ALA A 106 12.46 -12.13 7.31
N LYS A 107 12.25 -12.81 6.18
CA LYS A 107 13.21 -12.82 5.06
C LYS A 107 13.35 -11.38 4.52
N LYS A 108 14.51 -11.05 3.94
CA LYS A 108 14.85 -9.73 3.37
C LYS A 108 13.85 -9.11 2.35
N ASN A 109 12.79 -9.81 1.95
CA ASN A 109 11.77 -9.35 1.00
C ASN A 109 10.54 -8.69 1.67
N THR A 110 10.76 -7.89 2.70
CA THR A 110 9.72 -7.21 3.50
C THR A 110 8.97 -6.06 2.80
N LEU A 111 9.26 -5.76 1.51
CA LEU A 111 8.55 -4.71 0.77
C LEU A 111 7.10 -5.10 0.45
N SER A 112 6.81 -6.38 0.25
CA SER A 112 5.47 -6.86 -0.09
C SER A 112 4.60 -7.18 1.12
N ILE A 113 5.07 -6.88 2.34
CA ILE A 113 4.39 -7.29 3.58
C ILE A 113 4.17 -6.11 4.51
N ASP A 114 5.16 -5.24 4.76
CA ASP A 114 4.97 -4.07 5.61
C ASP A 114 4.30 -2.90 4.83
N PRO A 115 3.05 -2.52 5.16
CA PRO A 115 2.29 -1.53 4.41
C PRO A 115 2.87 -0.12 4.40
N TYR A 116 3.72 0.23 5.39
CA TYR A 116 4.25 1.59 5.58
C TYR A 116 5.79 1.63 5.64
N ARG A 117 6.44 0.57 5.15
CA ARG A 117 7.90 0.45 5.16
C ARG A 117 8.57 1.60 4.41
N ASP A 118 9.70 2.07 4.92
CA ASP A 118 10.57 3.07 4.26
C ASP A 118 9.80 4.35 3.85
N GLY A 119 8.76 4.72 4.61
CA GLY A 119 7.90 5.87 4.33
C GLY A 119 6.89 5.64 3.19
N THR A 120 6.64 4.38 2.80
CA THR A 120 5.57 4.07 1.84
C THR A 120 4.26 4.64 2.34
N TRP A 121 3.48 5.20 1.42
CA TRP A 121 2.25 5.95 1.65
C TRP A 121 2.39 7.30 2.37
N GLU A 122 3.61 7.82 2.55
CA GLU A 122 3.80 9.21 2.98
C GLU A 122 3.27 10.18 1.93
N LEU A 123 2.61 11.25 2.39
CA LEU A 123 2.19 12.35 1.53
C LEU A 123 3.43 13.09 1.02
N LEU A 124 3.62 13.10 -0.31
CA LEU A 124 4.73 13.77 -0.97
C LEU A 124 4.37 15.19 -1.39
N GLU A 125 3.20 15.36 -1.99
CA GLU A 125 2.75 16.63 -2.53
C GLU A 125 1.22 16.69 -2.61
N THR A 126 0.69 17.91 -2.62
CA THR A 126 -0.70 18.22 -2.91
C THR A 126 -0.73 19.25 -4.02
N PHE A 127 -1.55 19.00 -5.04
CA PHE A 127 -1.71 19.86 -6.19
C PHE A 127 -2.88 20.83 -5.98
N ASP A 128 -2.83 22.00 -6.61
CA ASP A 128 -3.84 23.06 -6.46
C ASP A 128 -5.28 22.65 -6.85
N ASP A 129 -5.43 21.61 -7.68
CA ASP A 129 -6.72 21.05 -8.10
C ASP A 129 -7.16 19.84 -7.27
N GLY A 130 -6.52 19.61 -6.13
CA GLY A 130 -6.93 18.65 -5.11
C GLY A 130 -6.39 17.23 -5.31
N TRP A 131 -5.54 16.99 -6.30
CA TRP A 131 -4.78 15.73 -6.35
C TRP A 131 -3.78 15.67 -5.20
N THR A 132 -3.54 14.47 -4.69
CA THR A 132 -2.49 14.20 -3.71
C THR A 132 -1.60 13.09 -4.20
N ALA A 133 -0.30 13.18 -3.91
CA ALA A 133 0.67 12.14 -4.25
C ALA A 133 1.16 11.44 -3.00
N ARG A 134 1.12 10.11 -3.01
CA ARG A 134 1.63 9.23 -1.97
C ARG A 134 2.88 8.51 -2.46
N LYS A 135 3.89 8.38 -1.61
CA LYS A 135 5.09 7.61 -1.90
C LYS A 135 4.73 6.15 -2.10
N VAL A 136 5.25 5.55 -3.16
CA VAL A 136 5.25 4.09 -3.36
C VAL A 136 6.62 3.68 -3.91
N ASN A 137 6.92 2.39 -3.88
CA ASN A 137 8.11 1.86 -4.53
C ASN A 137 7.76 0.53 -5.18
N GLN A 138 7.55 0.57 -6.49
CA GLN A 138 7.19 -0.61 -7.26
C GLN A 138 7.61 -0.45 -8.72
N THR A 139 7.62 -1.56 -9.45
CA THR A 139 7.84 -1.59 -10.89
C THR A 139 6.58 -2.06 -11.58
N LEU A 140 6.11 -1.32 -12.59
CA LEU A 140 4.93 -1.69 -13.38
C LEU A 140 5.29 -1.80 -14.86
N ALA A 141 4.81 -2.85 -15.52
CA ALA A 141 4.96 -3.04 -16.95
C ALA A 141 3.90 -2.24 -17.73
N VAL A 142 4.28 -1.68 -18.87
CA VAL A 142 3.34 -1.01 -19.79
C VAL A 142 2.67 -2.08 -20.66
N TYR A 143 1.45 -2.47 -20.32
CA TYR A 143 0.72 -3.59 -20.93
C TYR A 143 -0.77 -3.22 -21.12
N GLY A 144 -1.05 -2.34 -22.11
CA GLY A 144 -2.39 -1.87 -22.47
C GLY A 144 -2.66 -2.01 -23.97
N GLU A 145 -3.89 -1.81 -24.44
CA GLU A 145 -4.24 -1.97 -25.86
C GLU A 145 -3.60 -0.89 -26.76
N GLU A 146 -3.37 0.30 -26.21
CA GLU A 146 -2.75 1.43 -26.91
C GLU A 146 -1.26 1.19 -27.16
N ASP A 147 -0.76 1.76 -28.26
CA ASP A 147 0.65 1.62 -28.67
C ASP A 147 1.62 2.37 -27.75
N GLU A 148 1.13 3.43 -27.12
CA GLU A 148 1.92 4.34 -26.30
C GLU A 148 1.04 4.86 -25.16
N VAL A 149 1.67 5.21 -24.05
CA VAL A 149 1.01 5.89 -22.93
C VAL A 149 1.57 7.31 -22.78
N GLU A 150 0.67 8.26 -22.47
CA GLU A 150 1.06 9.65 -22.26
C GLU A 150 1.80 9.81 -20.93
N LEU A 151 3.00 10.40 -20.98
CA LEU A 151 3.65 10.98 -19.82
C LEU A 151 3.24 12.44 -19.71
N ARG A 152 2.66 12.84 -18.59
CA ARG A 152 2.17 14.20 -18.35
C ARG A 152 2.98 14.93 -17.28
N ASP A 153 3.02 16.25 -17.33
CA ASP A 153 3.74 17.08 -16.34
C ASP A 153 3.11 17.04 -14.93
N ARG A 154 1.83 16.72 -14.84
CA ARG A 154 1.07 16.58 -13.58
C ARG A 154 -0.07 15.56 -13.73
N PRO A 155 -0.64 15.04 -12.62
CA PRO A 155 -1.77 14.13 -12.72
C PRO A 155 -3.04 14.82 -13.25
N GLY A 156 -3.93 14.02 -13.81
CA GLY A 156 -5.22 14.45 -14.37
C GLY A 156 -5.16 14.77 -15.86
N THR A 157 -6.33 14.85 -16.50
CA THR A 157 -6.49 15.15 -17.94
C THR A 157 -6.78 16.61 -18.28
N LYS A 158 -7.28 17.41 -17.32
CA LYS A 158 -7.82 18.75 -17.58
C LYS A 158 -6.76 19.86 -17.56
N ASN A 159 -5.84 19.81 -16.60
CA ASN A 159 -4.88 20.88 -16.33
C ASN A 159 -3.43 20.46 -16.60
N SER A 160 -3.22 19.33 -17.29
CA SER A 160 -1.90 18.75 -17.55
C SER A 160 -1.56 18.81 -19.04
N LYS A 161 -0.26 18.73 -19.33
CA LYS A 161 0.29 18.66 -20.69
C LYS A 161 1.04 17.36 -20.88
N VAL A 162 0.92 16.78 -22.07
CA VAL A 162 1.74 15.63 -22.47
C VAL A 162 3.17 16.13 -22.72
N ILE A 163 4.15 15.52 -22.06
CA ILE A 163 5.57 15.88 -22.12
C ILE A 163 6.43 14.79 -22.77
N ALA A 164 5.92 13.55 -22.85
CA ALA A 164 6.51 12.45 -23.63
C ALA A 164 5.45 11.38 -23.92
N LEU A 165 5.82 10.43 -24.78
CA LEU A 165 5.06 9.21 -25.05
C LEU A 165 5.96 8.03 -24.69
N ILE A 166 5.42 7.06 -23.96
CA ILE A 166 6.13 5.86 -23.54
C ILE A 166 5.60 4.68 -24.35
N PRO A 167 6.45 3.93 -25.08
CA PRO A 167 6.00 2.80 -25.88
C PRO A 167 5.49 1.66 -25.01
N ARG A 168 4.53 0.89 -25.55
CA ARG A 168 4.05 -0.35 -24.94
C ARG A 168 5.11 -1.47 -25.00
N SER A 169 5.07 -2.37 -24.03
CA SER A 169 5.78 -3.65 -24.08
C SER A 169 5.35 -4.50 -25.29
N GLN A 170 6.31 -5.19 -25.92
CA GLN A 170 6.10 -6.27 -26.89
C GLN A 170 5.36 -5.92 -28.20
N ARG A 171 5.51 -4.70 -28.73
CA ARG A 171 5.22 -4.42 -30.15
C ARG A 171 6.50 -3.99 -30.87
N LYS A 172 6.62 -4.30 -32.17
CA LYS A 172 7.77 -3.93 -33.05
C LYS A 172 9.16 -4.45 -32.62
N GLY A 173 9.23 -5.54 -31.85
CA GLY A 173 10.50 -6.13 -31.40
C GLY A 173 11.16 -5.40 -30.22
N HIS A 174 10.41 -4.54 -29.52
CA HIS A 174 10.88 -3.90 -28.30
C HIS A 174 10.87 -4.87 -27.12
N ASP A 175 11.90 -4.75 -26.27
CA ASP A 175 11.95 -5.36 -24.96
C ASP A 175 10.77 -4.89 -24.11
N GLN A 176 10.48 -5.65 -23.05
CA GLN A 176 9.45 -5.28 -22.09
C GLN A 176 9.77 -3.90 -21.46
N VAL A 177 8.77 -3.01 -21.44
CA VAL A 177 8.92 -1.68 -20.86
C VAL A 177 8.40 -1.71 -19.44
N ASN A 178 9.33 -1.58 -18.50
CA ASN A 178 9.06 -1.55 -17.07
C ASN A 178 9.36 -0.15 -16.52
N LEU A 179 8.38 0.39 -15.80
CA LEU A 179 8.45 1.72 -15.20
C LEU A 179 8.69 1.59 -13.70
N GLU A 180 9.75 2.22 -13.22
CA GLU A 180 9.92 2.48 -11.79
C GLU A 180 8.93 3.55 -11.36
N VAL A 181 8.08 3.20 -10.39
CA VAL A 181 7.04 4.07 -9.86
C VAL A 181 7.41 4.48 -8.44
N ASP A 182 7.55 5.79 -8.23
CA ASP A 182 7.94 6.38 -6.95
C ASP A 182 6.79 7.12 -6.23
N ALA A 183 5.72 7.43 -6.95
CA ALA A 183 4.52 8.04 -6.39
C ALA A 183 3.24 7.60 -7.09
N VAL A 184 2.13 7.68 -6.38
CA VAL A 184 0.78 7.39 -6.89
C VAL A 184 -0.21 8.39 -6.36
N THR A 185 -1.25 8.72 -7.12
CA THR A 185 -2.34 9.58 -6.62
C THR A 185 -3.26 8.85 -5.65
N GLU A 186 -3.76 9.56 -4.63
CA GLU A 186 -4.80 9.01 -3.76
C GLU A 186 -6.17 8.96 -4.47
N GLU A 187 -6.41 9.89 -5.38
CA GLU A 187 -7.63 9.99 -6.16
C GLU A 187 -7.54 9.18 -7.46
N THR A 188 -8.69 8.95 -8.09
CA THR A 188 -8.81 8.21 -9.35
C THR A 188 -9.35 9.07 -10.50
N GLU A 189 -8.84 8.86 -11.70
CA GLU A 189 -9.28 9.54 -12.92
C GLU A 189 -10.50 8.84 -13.52
N LYS A 190 -11.67 9.31 -13.09
CA LYS A 190 -12.97 8.78 -13.52
C LYS A 190 -13.16 8.85 -15.04
N LYS A 191 -12.57 9.85 -15.72
CA LYS A 191 -12.75 10.00 -17.18
C LYS A 191 -12.02 8.94 -18.00
N LYS A 192 -10.98 8.30 -17.44
CA LYS A 192 -10.18 7.28 -18.13
C LYS A 192 -10.47 5.85 -17.65
N GLY A 193 -11.51 5.64 -16.84
CA GLY A 193 -11.90 4.32 -16.33
C GLY A 193 -11.69 4.12 -14.83
N GLY A 194 -11.32 5.16 -14.07
CA GLY A 194 -11.33 5.12 -12.61
C GLY A 194 -10.05 4.58 -11.97
N ASP A 195 -8.91 4.63 -12.66
CA ASP A 195 -7.60 4.27 -12.10
C ASP A 195 -6.80 5.49 -11.60
N ARG A 196 -5.70 5.24 -10.90
CA ARG A 196 -4.81 6.27 -10.33
C ARG A 196 -3.83 6.79 -11.39
N TRP A 197 -3.17 7.90 -11.09
CA TRP A 197 -1.96 8.32 -11.79
C TRP A 197 -0.73 7.86 -11.03
N VAL A 198 0.31 7.46 -11.73
CA VAL A 198 1.61 7.09 -11.16
C VAL A 198 2.71 7.99 -11.69
N ARG A 199 3.67 8.33 -10.84
CA ARG A 199 4.83 9.11 -11.22
C ARG A 199 5.98 8.19 -11.59
N VAL A 200 6.63 8.50 -12.71
CA VAL A 200 7.70 7.70 -13.31
C VAL A 200 8.78 8.62 -13.87
N PHE A 201 9.97 8.06 -14.07
CA PHE A 201 11.05 8.70 -14.82
C PHE A 201 11.24 7.98 -16.16
N TRP A 202 11.20 8.74 -17.25
CA TRP A 202 11.37 8.23 -18.62
C TRP A 202 12.21 9.18 -19.45
N GLU A 203 13.31 8.69 -20.02
CA GLU A 203 14.20 9.44 -20.93
C GLU A 203 14.57 10.86 -20.45
N GLY A 204 14.94 11.00 -19.18
CA GLY A 204 15.34 12.30 -18.62
C GLY A 204 14.18 13.16 -18.11
N LYS A 205 12.93 12.68 -18.16
CA LYS A 205 11.74 13.41 -17.71
C LYS A 205 11.04 12.67 -16.59
N THR A 206 10.72 13.38 -15.51
CA THR A 206 9.78 12.91 -14.49
C THR A 206 8.38 13.39 -14.83
N GLY A 207 7.40 12.49 -14.79
CA GLY A 207 6.01 12.84 -15.07
C GLY A 207 5.02 11.78 -14.62
N TRP A 208 3.77 11.98 -14.97
CA TRP A 208 2.61 11.21 -14.52
C TRP A 208 2.00 10.42 -15.66
N VAL A 209 1.84 9.12 -15.44
CA VAL A 209 1.21 8.18 -16.37
C VAL A 209 -0.10 7.71 -15.74
N TYR A 210 -1.16 7.64 -16.56
CA TYR A 210 -2.40 7.03 -16.11
C TYR A 210 -2.19 5.52 -15.92
N ALA A 211 -2.50 4.98 -14.75
CA ALA A 211 -2.13 3.61 -14.41
C ALA A 211 -2.97 2.54 -15.12
N GLY A 212 -4.13 2.87 -15.69
CA GLY A 212 -5.03 1.93 -16.41
C GLY A 212 -4.32 0.88 -17.29
N PRO A 213 -3.46 1.27 -18.25
CA PRO A 213 -2.69 0.37 -19.10
C PRO A 213 -1.45 -0.29 -18.46
N LEU A 214 -1.20 -0.07 -17.16
CA LEU A 214 -0.06 -0.65 -16.45
C LEU A 214 -0.44 -1.94 -15.72
N GLN A 215 0.52 -2.86 -15.57
CA GLN A 215 0.33 -4.13 -14.87
C GLN A 215 1.51 -4.44 -13.94
N ALA A 216 1.22 -5.08 -12.79
CA ALA A 216 2.25 -5.62 -11.93
C ALA A 216 2.88 -6.85 -12.60
N GLU A 217 4.21 -6.95 -12.54
CA GLU A 217 4.92 -8.10 -13.06
C GLU A 217 4.68 -9.33 -12.16
N ARG A 218 4.32 -10.48 -12.77
CA ARG A 218 4.24 -11.81 -12.13
C ARG A 218 3.09 -12.01 -11.13
N GLY A 219 2.02 -11.22 -11.23
CA GLY A 219 0.88 -11.30 -10.33
C GLY A 219 1.12 -10.54 -9.02
N GLY A 220 0.04 -10.22 -8.32
CA GLY A 220 0.05 -9.28 -7.20
C GLY A 220 -0.88 -8.09 -7.44
N PRO A 221 -1.09 -7.23 -6.43
CA PRO A 221 -1.85 -6.01 -6.60
C PRO A 221 -1.20 -5.10 -7.64
N LYS A 222 -2.04 -4.48 -8.48
CA LYS A 222 -1.57 -3.53 -9.49
C LYS A 222 -0.81 -2.34 -8.89
N ILE A 223 -1.24 -1.89 -7.72
CA ILE A 223 -0.60 -0.80 -6.97
C ILE A 223 -0.49 -1.28 -5.54
N TRP A 224 0.72 -1.28 -4.98
CA TRP A 224 0.96 -1.63 -3.58
C TRP A 224 0.54 -0.49 -2.63
N THR A 225 -0.76 -0.23 -2.54
CA THR A 225 -1.33 0.59 -1.45
C THR A 225 -1.31 -0.23 -0.15
N PRO A 226 -1.35 0.42 1.02
CA PRO A 226 -1.39 -0.30 2.30
C PRO A 226 -2.51 -1.34 2.38
N GLU A 227 -3.69 -1.00 1.87
CA GLU A 227 -4.88 -1.86 1.84
C GLU A 227 -4.66 -3.09 0.96
N ASN A 228 -4.11 -2.88 -0.23
CA ASN A 228 -3.79 -3.94 -1.17
C ASN A 228 -2.69 -4.87 -0.63
N ILE A 229 -1.73 -4.34 0.14
CA ILE A 229 -0.70 -5.15 0.81
C ILE A 229 -1.36 -6.07 1.84
N LEU A 230 -2.22 -5.54 2.73
CA LEU A 230 -2.90 -6.39 3.73
C LEU A 230 -3.83 -7.42 3.07
N GLU A 231 -4.62 -7.03 2.09
CA GLU A 231 -5.50 -7.95 1.34
C GLU A 231 -4.71 -9.08 0.68
N TRP A 232 -3.60 -8.76 0.02
CA TRP A 232 -2.77 -9.77 -0.64
C TRP A 232 -2.20 -10.80 0.32
N ASN A 233 -1.75 -10.35 1.51
CA ASN A 233 -1.06 -11.21 2.47
C ASN A 233 -1.99 -11.94 3.44
N LEU A 234 -3.17 -11.39 3.72
CA LEU A 234 -4.13 -11.99 4.66
C LEU A 234 -5.31 -12.67 3.96
N GLY A 235 -5.70 -12.20 2.78
CA GLY A 235 -7.01 -12.46 2.19
C GLY A 235 -7.05 -13.26 0.89
N TRP A 236 -5.95 -13.33 0.15
CA TRP A 236 -5.87 -14.11 -1.08
C TRP A 236 -5.30 -15.51 -0.88
#